data_AF-H6N6J3-F1
#
_entry.id   AF-H6N6J3-F1
#
_cell.length_a   1.000
_cell.length_b   1.000
_cell.length_c   1.000
_cell.angle_alpha   90.00
_cell.angle_beta   90.00
_cell.angle_gamma   90.00
#
_symmetry.space_group_name_H-M   'P 1'
#
loop_
_entity.id
_entity.type
_entity.pdbx_description
1 polymer ?
#
loop_
_entity_poly.entity_id
_entity_poly.type
_entity_poly.pdbx_seq_one_letter_code
_entity_poly.pdbx_strand_id
1 'polypeptide(L)'
;MSFAPKLLMGGIALGGTSVGLGIEALTSSNSNKISSKGQSKEKTVAVNKDCRLHLLVSIGNGEFKLVTKDEMKDWIKKNGGNLESIEKACSENAGKDIFVSNKGGWDYRKNDQEDVTHKEKFGQYLNKLNSKQ
;
A
#
# COMPACT_ATOMS: atom_id res chain seq x y z
N MET A 1 43.32 12.71 -33.97
CA MET A 1 44.36 11.66 -34.17
C MET A 1 44.15 10.59 -33.11
N SER A 2 44.26 9.31 -33.47
CA SER A 2 44.23 8.10 -32.60
C SER A 2 45.20 8.22 -31.42
N PHE A 3 45.14 7.42 -30.34
CA PHE A 3 45.60 6.02 -30.26
C PHE A 3 45.12 5.34 -28.96
N ALA A 4 44.81 4.04 -29.07
CA ALA A 4 44.45 3.12 -27.98
C ALA A 4 45.69 2.40 -27.40
N PRO A 5 45.64 1.95 -26.13
CA PRO A 5 46.42 0.82 -25.64
C PRO A 5 45.49 -0.34 -25.22
N LYS A 6 45.51 -1.47 -25.92
CA LYS A 6 46.39 -2.66 -25.73
C LYS A 6 46.01 -3.51 -24.49
N LEU A 7 45.43 -4.68 -24.82
CA LEU A 7 45.11 -5.83 -23.97
C LEU A 7 46.34 -6.43 -23.29
N LEU A 8 46.19 -6.87 -22.04
CA LEU A 8 46.99 -7.97 -21.50
C LEU A 8 46.06 -9.08 -20.99
N MET A 9 46.12 -10.20 -21.70
CA MET A 9 45.68 -11.52 -21.28
C MET A 9 46.53 -11.96 -20.08
N GLY A 10 45.89 -12.55 -19.08
CA GLY A 10 46.56 -13.23 -17.97
C GLY A 10 45.59 -14.20 -17.31
N GLY A 11 45.58 -15.43 -17.78
CA GLY A 11 44.68 -16.48 -17.30
C GLY A 11 45.13 -17.07 -15.97
N ILE A 12 44.16 -17.57 -15.21
CA ILE A 12 44.37 -18.62 -14.21
C ILE A 12 43.23 -19.61 -14.38
N ALA A 13 43.56 -20.81 -14.82
CA ALA A 13 42.72 -21.99 -14.66
C ALA A 13 43.25 -22.75 -13.45
N LEU A 14 42.38 -23.11 -12.51
CA LEU A 14 42.54 -24.28 -11.63
C LEU A 14 41.18 -24.57 -11.00
N GLY A 15 40.60 -25.69 -11.43
CA GLY A 15 39.30 -26.18 -10.99
C GLY A 15 39.35 -26.83 -9.61
N GLY A 16 38.22 -26.75 -8.92
CA GLY A 16 37.87 -27.58 -7.77
C GLY A 16 36.38 -27.87 -7.82
N THR A 17 36.04 -29.16 -7.92
CA THR A 17 34.68 -29.73 -7.91
C THR A 17 34.03 -29.51 -6.53
N SER A 18 32.79 -29.03 -6.47
CA SER A 18 31.54 -29.80 -6.26
C SER A 18 30.97 -29.57 -4.86
N VAL A 19 29.75 -29.05 -4.77
CA VAL A 19 28.53 -29.82 -4.50
C VAL A 19 27.34 -28.87 -4.67
N GLY A 20 26.32 -29.35 -5.38
CA GLY A 20 25.13 -28.58 -5.70
C GLY A 20 24.18 -28.44 -4.53
N LEU A 21 23.40 -27.36 -4.57
CA LEU A 21 22.06 -27.27 -4.01
C LEU A 21 21.35 -26.21 -4.86
N GLY A 22 20.41 -26.68 -5.67
CA GLY A 22 19.65 -25.84 -6.60
C GLY A 22 18.81 -24.83 -5.83
N ILE A 23 18.96 -23.55 -6.20
CA ILE A 23 17.93 -22.55 -5.98
C ILE A 23 17.80 -21.79 -7.29
N GLU A 24 16.64 -21.97 -7.90
CA GLU A 24 16.23 -21.34 -9.15
C GLU A 24 16.03 -19.85 -8.89
N ALA A 25 17.03 -19.04 -9.26
CA ALA A 25 16.90 -17.60 -9.36
C ALA A 25 16.66 -17.22 -10.82
N LEU A 26 15.39 -17.25 -11.26
CA LEU A 26 14.99 -16.63 -12.51
C LEU A 26 14.95 -15.11 -12.33
N THR A 27 16.11 -14.46 -12.49
CA THR A 27 16.13 -13.02 -12.78
C THR A 27 16.64 -12.78 -14.19
N SER A 28 15.73 -12.24 -15.00
CA SER A 28 15.98 -11.27 -16.06
C SER A 28 16.71 -11.73 -17.32
N SER A 29 15.97 -11.71 -18.43
CA SER A 29 16.48 -11.30 -19.72
C SER A 29 15.36 -10.57 -20.46
N ASN A 30 15.52 -9.28 -20.68
CA ASN A 30 16.15 -8.78 -21.91
C ASN A 30 15.72 -7.33 -22.15
N SER A 31 16.71 -6.45 -22.29
CA SER A 31 16.57 -5.11 -22.82
C SER A 31 16.04 -5.17 -24.26
N ASN A 32 15.05 -4.34 -24.61
CA ASN A 32 14.98 -3.79 -25.96
C ASN A 32 14.24 -2.44 -25.97
N LYS A 33 15.00 -1.42 -26.37
CA LYS A 33 14.51 -0.12 -26.79
C LYS A 33 13.85 -0.31 -28.16
N ILE A 34 12.52 -0.28 -28.24
CA ILE A 34 11.83 -0.07 -29.52
C ILE A 34 10.52 0.70 -29.28
N SER A 35 10.48 1.87 -29.91
CA SER A 35 9.29 2.67 -30.12
C SER A 35 8.42 1.95 -31.14
N SER A 36 7.31 1.39 -30.71
CA SER A 36 6.15 1.15 -31.58
C SER A 36 4.90 0.88 -30.74
N LYS A 37 4.05 1.91 -30.65
CA LYS A 37 2.64 1.81 -31.04
C LYS A 37 1.92 0.53 -30.57
N GLY A 38 1.92 0.29 -29.26
CA GLY A 38 0.95 -0.56 -28.59
C GLY A 38 -0.04 0.34 -27.88
N GLN A 39 -1.03 0.86 -28.62
CA GLN A 39 -2.19 1.50 -28.05
C GLN A 39 -2.98 0.41 -27.31
N SER A 40 -2.49 -0.01 -26.14
CA SER A 40 -3.31 -0.73 -25.19
C SER A 40 -4.33 0.28 -24.73
N LYS A 41 -5.47 0.28 -25.44
CA LYS A 41 -6.75 0.65 -24.87
C LYS A 41 -7.07 -0.39 -23.80
N GLU A 42 -6.23 -0.47 -22.77
CA GLU A 42 -6.68 -0.94 -21.49
C GLU A 42 -7.66 0.14 -21.08
N LYS A 43 -8.96 -0.16 -21.29
CA LYS A 43 -10.01 0.53 -20.59
C LYS A 43 -9.55 0.54 -19.15
N THR A 44 -9.01 1.65 -18.68
CA THR A 44 -8.94 1.96 -17.26
C THR A 44 -10.40 2.01 -16.85
N VAL A 45 -10.95 0.82 -16.56
CA VAL A 45 -12.06 0.66 -15.67
C VAL A 45 -11.67 1.56 -14.52
N ALA A 46 -12.43 2.64 -14.34
CA ALA A 46 -12.37 3.39 -13.11
C ALA A 46 -12.77 2.38 -12.02
N VAL A 47 -11.79 1.60 -11.57
CA VAL A 47 -11.88 0.84 -10.34
C VAL A 47 -12.04 1.94 -9.33
N ASN A 48 -13.28 2.17 -8.89
CA ASN A 48 -13.58 3.02 -7.76
C ASN A 48 -12.77 2.45 -6.61
N LYS A 49 -11.55 2.96 -6.42
CA LYS A 49 -10.67 2.61 -5.32
C LYS A 49 -11.20 3.37 -4.11
N ASP A 50 -12.45 3.08 -3.76
CA ASP A 50 -13.08 3.65 -2.59
C ASP A 50 -12.22 3.25 -1.38
N CYS A 51 -11.97 4.22 -0.49
CA CYS A 51 -11.25 3.90 0.73
C CYS A 51 -12.11 2.97 1.60
N ARG A 52 -11.44 2.18 2.43
CA ARG A 52 -12.09 1.39 3.48
C ARG A 52 -12.13 2.21 4.77
N LEU A 53 -13.33 2.54 5.24
CA LEU A 53 -13.56 3.35 6.43
C LEU A 53 -13.72 2.48 7.67
N HIS A 54 -13.03 2.87 8.75
CA HIS A 54 -13.12 2.21 10.03
C HIS A 54 -13.42 3.21 11.15
N LEU A 55 -14.42 2.92 11.98
CA LEU A 55 -14.71 3.68 13.20
C LEU A 55 -13.73 3.27 14.30
N LEU A 56 -13.04 4.22 14.90
CA LEU A 56 -12.33 4.01 16.15
C LEU A 56 -13.37 3.96 17.28
N VAL A 57 -13.62 2.76 17.81
CA VAL A 57 -14.56 2.54 18.92
C VAL A 57 -13.84 2.73 20.25
N SER A 58 -12.66 2.12 20.39
CA SER A 58 -11.84 2.25 21.60
C SER A 58 -10.37 2.06 21.29
N ILE A 59 -9.57 3.10 21.51
CA ILE A 59 -8.12 2.99 21.31
C ILE A 59 -7.44 2.11 22.35
N GLY A 60 -7.92 2.12 23.61
CA GLY A 60 -7.35 1.32 24.70
C GLY A 60 -7.37 -0.17 24.39
N ASN A 61 -8.46 -0.63 23.79
CA ASN A 61 -8.63 -2.03 23.37
C ASN A 61 -8.14 -2.29 21.93
N GLY A 62 -7.77 -1.25 21.18
CA GLY A 62 -7.49 -1.35 19.74
C GLY A 62 -8.70 -1.83 18.95
N GLU A 63 -9.89 -1.38 19.34
CA GLU A 63 -11.15 -1.79 18.75
C GLU A 63 -11.59 -0.81 17.66
N PHE A 64 -11.73 -1.36 16.46
CA PHE A 64 -12.19 -0.66 15.27
C PHE A 64 -13.33 -1.42 14.63
N LYS A 65 -14.24 -0.68 14.00
CA LYS A 65 -15.38 -1.25 13.28
C LYS A 65 -15.36 -0.81 11.83
N LEU A 66 -15.31 -1.78 10.91
CA LEU A 66 -15.48 -1.50 9.49
C LEU A 66 -16.88 -0.93 9.27
N VAL A 67 -16.96 0.17 8.53
CA VAL A 67 -18.22 0.88 8.26
C VAL A 67 -18.30 1.23 6.79
N THR A 68 -19.48 1.10 6.20
CA THR A 68 -19.73 1.58 4.85
C THR A 68 -19.90 3.10 4.84
N LYS A 69 -19.75 3.71 3.66
CA LYS A 69 -19.95 5.16 3.50
C LYS A 69 -21.35 5.60 3.93
N ASP A 70 -22.38 4.81 3.62
CA ASP A 70 -23.76 5.13 3.95
C ASP A 70 -24.04 5.01 5.45
N GLU A 71 -23.55 3.95 6.09
CA GLU A 71 -23.61 3.82 7.54
C GLU A 71 -22.87 4.99 8.23
N MET A 72 -21.71 5.39 7.71
CA MET A 72 -20.97 6.52 8.26
C MET A 72 -21.77 7.83 8.16
N LYS A 73 -22.45 8.07 7.04
CA LYS A 73 -23.34 9.22 6.88
C LYS A 73 -24.45 9.23 7.92
N ASP A 74 -25.08 8.09 8.17
CA ASP A 74 -26.13 7.98 9.18
C ASP A 74 -25.60 8.16 10.60
N TRP A 75 -24.39 7.64 10.89
CA TRP A 75 -23.70 7.86 12.16
C TRP A 75 -23.41 9.34 12.42
N ILE A 76 -22.90 10.06 11.40
CA ILE A 76 -22.62 11.49 11.50
C ILE A 76 -23.91 12.30 11.64
N LYS A 77 -24.97 11.98 10.89
CA LYS A 77 -26.26 12.65 11.03
C LYS A 77 -26.84 12.53 12.44
N LYS A 78 -26.66 11.37 13.09
CA LYS A 78 -27.19 11.10 14.44
C LYS A 78 -26.32 11.65 15.56
N ASN A 79 -25.00 11.54 15.44
CA ASN A 79 -24.06 11.79 16.54
C ASN A 79 -23.21 13.05 16.35
N GLY A 80 -23.34 13.73 15.22
CA GLY A 80 -22.50 14.87 14.85
C GLY A 80 -21.13 14.45 14.31
N GLY A 81 -20.58 15.28 13.43
CA GLY A 81 -19.29 15.03 12.79
C GLY A 81 -19.12 15.82 11.49
N ASN A 82 -17.96 15.64 10.86
CA ASN A 82 -17.61 16.32 9.62
C ASN A 82 -17.52 15.32 8.47
N LEU A 83 -18.66 15.12 7.78
CA LEU A 83 -18.73 14.21 6.63
C LEU A 83 -17.80 14.65 5.49
N GLU A 84 -17.68 15.95 5.24
CA GLU A 84 -16.86 16.50 4.17
C GLU A 84 -15.38 16.17 4.37
N SER A 85 -14.86 16.35 5.58
CA SER A 85 -13.50 15.97 5.97
C SER A 85 -13.23 14.49 5.72
N ILE A 86 -14.18 13.63 6.08
CA ILE A 86 -14.07 12.18 5.90
C ILE A 86 -14.12 11.78 4.42
N GLU A 87 -15.04 12.34 3.64
CA GLU A 87 -15.13 12.07 2.20
C GLU A 87 -13.89 12.56 1.44
N LYS A 88 -13.35 13.73 1.82
CA LYS A 88 -12.10 14.27 1.29
C LYS A 88 -10.92 13.35 1.63
N ALA A 89 -10.76 12.96 2.89
CA ALA A 89 -9.69 12.08 3.32
C ALA A 89 -9.78 10.70 2.65
N CYS A 90 -10.99 10.19 2.45
CA CYS A 90 -11.25 8.95 1.71
C CYS A 90 -10.76 9.05 0.26
N SER A 91 -11.08 10.16 -0.41
CA SER A 91 -10.67 10.42 -1.79
C SER A 91 -9.15 10.55 -1.92
N GLU A 92 -8.49 11.20 -0.95
CA GLU A 92 -7.03 11.33 -0.89
C GLU A 92 -6.31 10.01 -0.57
N ASN A 93 -7.02 9.06 0.05
CA ASN A 93 -6.51 7.75 0.45
C ASN A 93 -7.19 6.62 -0.33
N ALA A 94 -7.46 6.84 -1.61
CA ALA A 94 -8.08 5.87 -2.49
C ALA A 94 -7.35 4.51 -2.45
N GLY A 95 -8.11 3.43 -2.18
CA GLY A 95 -7.60 2.07 -2.06
C GLY A 95 -6.82 1.76 -0.78
N LYS A 96 -6.88 2.63 0.23
CA LYS A 96 -6.29 2.40 1.55
C LYS A 96 -7.37 2.28 2.64
N ASP A 97 -6.95 1.68 3.74
CA ASP A 97 -7.67 1.67 5.00
C ASP A 97 -7.41 2.96 5.78
N ILE A 98 -8.48 3.66 6.14
CA ILE A 98 -8.41 4.84 7.02
C ILE A 98 -9.40 4.67 8.16
N PHE A 99 -9.16 5.37 9.27
CA PHE A 99 -10.09 5.38 10.39
C PHE A 99 -10.52 6.81 10.78
N VAL A 100 -11.63 6.87 11.49
CA VAL A 100 -12.26 8.10 11.97
C VAL A 100 -12.48 7.99 13.47
N SER A 101 -12.32 9.10 14.17
CA SER A 101 -12.33 9.17 15.64
C SER A 101 -13.44 10.08 16.13
N ASN A 102 -14.07 9.74 17.27
CA ASN A 102 -15.04 10.61 17.92
C ASN A 102 -14.42 11.31 19.14
N LYS A 103 -13.77 12.46 18.92
CA LYS A 103 -13.21 13.31 19.97
C LYS A 103 -13.99 14.64 20.05
N GLY A 104 -15.31 14.53 20.20
CA GLY A 104 -16.26 15.67 20.11
C GLY A 104 -16.98 15.78 18.77
N GLY A 105 -17.11 14.66 18.05
CA GLY A 105 -17.67 14.57 16.70
C GLY A 105 -16.85 13.60 15.84
N TRP A 106 -17.54 12.84 14.99
CA TRP A 106 -16.90 11.92 14.06
C TRP A 106 -16.16 12.68 12.97
N ASP A 107 -14.83 12.53 12.94
CA ASP A 107 -14.00 13.23 11.98
C ASP A 107 -12.76 12.40 11.62
N TYR A 108 -12.22 12.67 10.43
CA TYR A 108 -10.88 12.25 10.06
C TYR A 108 -9.86 13.18 10.70
N ARG A 109 -9.05 12.64 11.63
CA ARG A 109 -8.03 13.41 12.34
C ARG A 109 -6.65 12.93 11.96
N LYS A 110 -5.92 13.74 11.20
CA LYS A 110 -4.55 13.43 10.77
C LYS A 110 -3.62 13.14 11.95
N ASN A 111 -3.74 13.89 13.05
CA ASN A 111 -2.93 13.66 14.25
C ASN A 111 -3.15 12.25 14.82
N ASP A 112 -4.39 11.75 14.81
CA ASP A 112 -4.70 10.40 15.29
C ASP A 112 -4.19 9.35 14.31
N GLN A 113 -4.23 9.62 13.00
CA GLN A 113 -3.63 8.76 11.98
C GLN A 113 -2.10 8.69 12.10
N GLU A 114 -1.47 9.77 12.58
CA GLU A 114 -0.02 9.88 12.68
C GLU A 114 0.53 9.37 14.03
N ASP A 115 -0.32 9.33 15.06
CA ASP A 115 0.00 8.84 16.38
C ASP A 115 0.48 7.38 16.36
N VAL A 116 1.58 7.12 17.06
CA VAL A 116 2.24 5.81 17.07
C VAL A 116 1.33 4.73 17.64
N THR A 117 0.64 5.03 18.75
CA THR A 117 -0.26 4.08 19.42
C THR A 117 -1.42 3.71 18.50
N HIS A 118 -2.02 4.71 17.84
CA HIS A 118 -3.13 4.48 16.92
C HIS A 118 -2.69 3.68 15.70
N LYS A 119 -1.54 3.97 15.09
CA LYS A 119 -0.98 3.20 13.97
C LYS A 119 -0.77 1.74 14.33
N GLU A 120 -0.14 1.48 15.47
CA GLU A 120 0.12 0.11 15.92
C GLU A 120 -1.17 -0.67 16.15
N LYS A 121 -2.13 -0.07 16.88
CA LYS A 121 -3.42 -0.71 17.17
C LYS A 121 -4.25 -0.93 15.91
N PHE A 122 -4.28 0.05 15.01
CA PHE A 122 -5.00 -0.06 13.75
C PHE A 122 -4.36 -1.11 12.83
N GLY A 123 -3.03 -1.14 12.73
CA GLY A 123 -2.31 -2.17 12.00
C GLY A 123 -2.57 -3.58 12.53
N GLN A 124 -2.58 -3.77 13.85
CA GLN A 124 -2.94 -5.04 14.48
C GLN A 124 -4.38 -5.46 14.15
N TYR A 125 -5.31 -4.52 14.17
CA TYR A 125 -6.70 -4.76 13.78
C TYR A 125 -6.82 -5.20 12.32
N LEU A 126 -6.15 -4.49 11.38
CA LEU A 126 -6.16 -4.84 9.96
C LEU A 126 -5.54 -6.22 9.71
N ASN A 127 -4.44 -6.55 10.38
CA ASN A 127 -3.82 -7.87 10.28
C ASN A 127 -4.79 -8.98 10.73
N LYS A 128 -5.50 -8.77 11.85
CA LYS A 128 -6.52 -9.73 12.34
C LYS A 128 -7.68 -9.91 11.37
N LEU A 129 -8.08 -8.84 10.66
CA LEU A 129 -9.12 -8.93 9.62
C LEU A 129 -8.64 -9.78 8.44
N ASN A 130 -7.42 -9.52 7.95
CA ASN A 130 -6.86 -10.22 6.79
C ASN A 130 -6.54 -11.69 7.09
N SER A 131 -6.16 -12.04 8.33
CA SER A 131 -5.91 -13.43 8.73
C SER A 131 -7.19 -14.27 8.90
N LYS A 132 -8.36 -13.64 8.92
CA LYS A 132 -9.66 -14.32 9.06
C LYS A 132 -10.40 -14.51 7.73
N GLN A 133 -9.89 -13.95 6.63
CA GLN A 133 -10.37 -14.20 5.27
C GLN A 133 -9.60 -15.36 4.65
#